data_AF-A0A1R0M8H0-F1
#
_entry.id   AF-A0A1R0M8H0-F1
#
_cell.length_a   1.000
_cell.length_b   1.000
_cell.length_c   1.000
_cell.angle_alpha   90.00
_cell.angle_beta   90.00
_cell.angle_gamma   90.00
#
_symmetry.space_group_name_H-M   'P 1'
#
loop_
_entity.id
_entity.type
_entity.pdbx_description
1 polymer ?
#
loop_
_entity_poly.entity_id
_entity_poly.type
_entity_poly.pdbx_seq_one_letter_code
_entity_poly.pdbx_strand_id
1 'polypeptide(L)'
;MRIDPVTVVFDFLSARKDLATYVTGDLVGREPDETTIYLEHAGGFRAIRSCMDRADITYQVYAEERSVAAELAYVVREALLEELPGRAVGEALVLDVAEAISPRYFPDSTSREHTYQGEVTLFITDS
;
A
#
# COMPACT_ATOMS: atom_id res chain seq x y z
N MET A 1 14.34 -14.89 3.51
CA MET A 1 14.05 -13.45 3.57
C MET A 1 13.71 -12.97 4.97
N ARG A 2 14.11 -11.74 5.27
CA ARG A 2 13.66 -10.97 6.46
C ARG A 2 13.17 -9.60 5.99
N ILE A 3 12.54 -9.58 4.81
CA ILE A 3 12.06 -8.37 4.15
C ILE A 3 10.73 -7.98 4.80
N ASP A 4 10.62 -6.72 5.18
CA ASP A 4 9.33 -6.13 5.55
C ASP A 4 8.60 -5.68 4.28
N PRO A 5 7.48 -6.31 3.92
CA PRO A 5 6.75 -5.97 2.70
C PRO A 5 6.07 -4.58 2.78
N VAL A 6 5.83 -4.03 3.98
CA VAL A 6 5.33 -2.65 4.12
C VAL A 6 6.39 -1.67 3.66
N THR A 7 7.64 -1.85 4.10
CA THR A 7 8.79 -1.05 3.64
C THR A 7 8.94 -1.09 2.11
N VAL A 8 8.76 -2.26 1.49
CA VAL A 8 8.81 -2.40 0.02
C VAL A 8 7.75 -1.53 -0.67
N VAL A 9 6.50 -1.59 -0.20
CA VAL A 9 5.41 -0.78 -0.77
C VAL A 9 5.63 0.71 -0.49
N PHE A 10 6.07 1.05 0.72
CA PHE A 10 6.39 2.42 1.11
C PHE A 10 7.47 3.02 0.21
N ASP A 11 8.60 2.33 0.02
CA ASP A 11 9.71 2.81 -0.80
C ASP A 11 9.28 3.01 -2.26
N PHE A 12 8.48 2.08 -2.79
CA PHE A 12 7.94 2.19 -4.15
C PHE A 12 7.02 3.40 -4.32
N LEU A 13 6.01 3.56 -3.44
CA LEU A 13 5.05 4.65 -3.56
C LEU A 13 5.69 6.00 -3.22
N SER A 14 6.63 6.05 -2.28
CA SER A 14 7.33 7.29 -1.90
C SER A 14 8.30 7.77 -2.97
N ALA A 15 8.79 6.89 -3.85
CA ALA A 15 9.61 7.27 -4.99
C ALA A 15 8.78 7.93 -6.13
N ARG A 16 7.45 7.81 -6.10
CA ARG A 16 6.55 8.37 -7.11
C ARG A 16 6.20 9.82 -6.79
N LYS A 17 6.53 10.75 -7.69
CA LYS A 17 6.32 12.20 -7.45
C LYS A 17 4.86 12.60 -7.21
N ASP A 18 3.92 11.89 -7.81
CA ASP A 18 2.48 12.08 -7.67
C ASP A 18 1.92 11.60 -6.32
N LEU A 19 2.63 10.71 -5.62
CA LEU A 19 2.18 10.11 -4.36
C LEU A 19 3.06 10.45 -3.15
N ALA A 20 4.32 10.82 -3.37
CA ALA A 20 5.36 10.93 -2.34
C ALA A 20 4.97 11.82 -1.14
N THR A 21 4.16 12.86 -1.37
CA THR A 21 3.73 13.78 -0.31
C THR A 21 2.61 13.23 0.58
N TYR A 22 1.95 12.14 0.17
CA TYR A 22 0.81 11.56 0.87
C TYR A 22 1.15 10.23 1.55
N VAL A 23 2.21 9.55 1.13
CA VAL A 23 2.54 8.21 1.62
C VAL A 23 3.19 8.29 3.00
N THR A 24 2.55 7.65 3.98
CA THR A 24 3.04 7.54 5.36
C THR A 24 3.11 6.07 5.74
N GLY A 25 4.23 5.64 6.32
CA GLY A 25 4.36 4.27 6.81
C GLY A 25 3.50 4.00 8.05
N ASP A 26 3.17 5.03 8.83
CA ASP A 26 2.32 4.96 10.02
C ASP A 26 1.49 6.23 10.20
N LEU A 27 0.53 6.19 11.13
CA LEU A 27 -0.33 7.33 11.48
C LEU A 27 0.22 8.15 12.67
N VAL A 28 1.43 7.87 13.17
CA VAL A 28 1.96 8.52 14.37
C VAL A 28 2.38 9.95 14.03
N GLY A 29 1.77 10.93 14.70
CA GLY A 29 2.08 12.34 14.50
C GLY A 29 1.41 12.97 13.28
N ARG A 30 0.53 12.22 12.60
CA ARG A 30 -0.37 12.74 11.56
C ARG A 30 -1.47 13.58 12.20
N GLU A 31 -1.74 14.75 11.64
CA GLU A 31 -2.90 15.54 12.03
C GLU A 31 -4.17 15.09 11.27
N PRO A 32 -5.34 15.09 11.92
CA PRO A 32 -6.61 14.97 11.20
C PRO A 32 -6.70 16.03 10.09
N ASP A 33 -7.29 15.67 8.95
CA ASP A 33 -7.43 16.46 7.71
C ASP A 33 -6.23 16.38 6.74
N GLU A 34 -5.08 15.86 7.17
CA GLU A 34 -3.94 15.64 6.25
C GLU A 34 -4.23 14.50 5.28
N THR A 35 -4.24 14.76 3.96
CA THR A 35 -4.42 13.68 2.97
C THR A 35 -3.28 12.66 3.07
N THR A 36 -3.63 11.41 3.35
CA THR A 36 -2.66 10.40 3.81
C THR A 36 -2.93 9.04 3.19
N ILE A 37 -1.89 8.36 2.71
CA ILE A 37 -1.88 6.96 2.30
C ILE A 37 -1.13 6.18 3.39
N TYR A 38 -1.89 5.45 4.19
CA TYR A 38 -1.38 4.57 5.24
C TYR A 38 -1.27 3.13 4.73
N LEU A 39 -0.21 2.44 5.13
CA LEU A 39 0.09 1.06 4.74
C LEU A 39 0.10 0.15 5.96
N GLU A 40 -0.55 -1.00 5.86
CA GLU A 40 -0.64 -1.98 6.94
C GLU A 40 -0.37 -3.39 6.42
N HIS A 41 0.40 -4.16 7.20
CA HIS A 41 0.63 -5.58 6.96
C HIS A 41 -0.59 -6.40 7.41
N ALA A 42 -1.41 -6.84 6.45
CA ALA A 42 -2.65 -7.57 6.71
C ALA A 42 -2.46 -9.09 6.88
N GLY A 43 -1.30 -9.64 6.49
CA GLY A 43 -1.04 -11.06 6.63
C GLY A 43 -0.02 -11.56 5.63
N GLY A 44 0.11 -12.88 5.52
CA GLY A 44 1.03 -13.50 4.59
C GLY A 44 1.58 -14.84 5.07
N PHE A 45 2.38 -15.47 4.22
CA PHE A 45 3.11 -16.69 4.54
C PHE A 45 4.34 -16.88 3.65
N ARG A 46 5.31 -17.65 4.15
CA ARG A 46 6.47 -18.09 3.37
C ARG A 46 6.14 -19.33 2.55
N ALA A 47 6.30 -19.23 1.24
CA ALA A 47 6.23 -20.37 0.32
C ALA A 47 7.63 -20.99 0.14
N ILE A 48 8.02 -21.87 1.08
CA ILE A 48 9.39 -22.43 1.17
C ILE A 48 9.89 -23.04 -0.15
N ARG A 49 9.06 -23.83 -0.84
CA ARG A 49 9.47 -24.52 -2.07
C ARG A 49 9.75 -23.56 -3.24
N SER A 50 9.06 -22.43 -3.25
CA SER A 50 9.20 -21.39 -4.27
C SER A 50 10.22 -20.32 -3.86
N CYS A 51 10.84 -20.43 -2.68
CA CYS A 51 11.77 -19.45 -2.13
C CYS A 51 11.21 -18.01 -2.17
N MET A 52 9.92 -17.85 -1.90
CA MET A 52 9.24 -16.55 -1.94
C MET A 52 8.38 -16.34 -0.69
N ASP A 53 8.12 -15.09 -0.37
CA ASP A 53 7.12 -14.69 0.60
C ASP A 53 5.89 -14.13 -0.13
N ARG A 54 4.69 -14.52 0.34
CA ARG A 54 3.44 -13.86 0.00
C ARG A 54 3.07 -12.96 1.17
N ALA A 55 2.79 -11.69 0.90
CA ALA A 55 2.35 -10.73 1.90
C ALA A 55 1.06 -10.05 1.43
N ASP A 56 0.09 -9.89 2.33
CA ASP A 56 -1.13 -9.14 2.07
C ASP A 56 -0.96 -7.74 2.69
N ILE A 57 -1.13 -6.69 1.88
CA ILE A 57 -0.93 -5.29 2.25
C ILE A 57 -2.22 -4.53 2.04
N THR A 58 -2.70 -3.92 3.13
CA THR A 58 -3.81 -2.98 3.10
C THR A 58 -3.26 -1.58 2.88
N TYR A 59 -3.85 -0.84 1.95
CA TYR A 59 -3.63 0.61 1.82
C TYR A 59 -4.93 1.35 2.15
N GLN A 60 -4.81 2.37 2.99
CA GLN A 60 -5.90 3.22 3.42
C GLN A 60 -5.60 4.65 3.02
N VAL A 61 -6.52 5.27 2.30
CA VAL A 61 -6.38 6.64 1.84
C VAL A 61 -7.38 7.51 2.58
N TYR A 62 -6.88 8.42 3.41
CA TYR A 62 -7.63 9.41 4.16
C TYR A 62 -7.58 10.76 3.45
N ALA A 63 -8.73 11.44 3.36
CA ALA A 63 -8.79 12.84 2.95
C ALA A 63 -10.06 13.53 3.51
N GLU A 64 -10.03 14.86 3.60
CA GLU A 64 -11.20 15.66 3.95
C GLU A 64 -12.29 15.59 2.87
N GLU A 65 -11.89 15.51 1.58
CA GLU A 65 -12.82 15.39 0.46
C GLU A 65 -12.94 13.94 -0.02
N ARG A 66 -14.17 13.44 -0.15
CA ARG A 66 -14.43 12.06 -0.57
C ARG A 66 -13.89 11.75 -1.97
N SER A 67 -14.03 12.69 -2.90
CA SER A 67 -13.53 12.56 -4.27
C SER A 67 -12.02 12.38 -4.29
N VAL A 68 -11.29 13.16 -3.47
CA VAL A 68 -9.84 13.08 -3.36
C VAL A 68 -9.41 11.73 -2.79
N ALA A 69 -10.04 11.27 -1.70
CA ALA A 69 -9.75 9.95 -1.14
C ALA A 69 -9.98 8.82 -2.16
N ALA A 70 -11.07 8.90 -2.91
CA ALA A 70 -11.40 7.90 -3.94
C ALA A 70 -10.37 7.90 -5.08
N GLU A 71 -10.12 9.07 -5.69
CA GLU A 71 -9.18 9.23 -6.80
C GLU A 71 -7.79 8.71 -6.43
N LEU A 72 -7.27 9.17 -5.29
CA LEU A 72 -5.95 8.78 -4.83
C LEU A 72 -5.86 7.28 -4.51
N ALA A 73 -6.91 6.67 -3.95
CA ALA A 73 -6.96 5.22 -3.75
C ALA A 73 -6.90 4.42 -5.05
N TYR A 74 -7.54 4.90 -6.12
CA TYR A 74 -7.43 4.27 -7.44
C TYR A 74 -6.06 4.48 -8.08
N VAL A 75 -5.41 5.63 -7.86
CA VAL A 75 -4.01 5.85 -8.31
C VAL A 75 -3.05 4.90 -7.60
N VAL A 76 -3.18 4.71 -6.28
CA VAL A 76 -2.38 3.72 -5.53
C VAL A 76 -2.62 2.33 -6.08
N ARG A 77 -3.88 1.94 -6.28
CA ARG A 77 -4.24 0.64 -6.87
C ARG A 77 -3.56 0.41 -8.22
N GLU A 78 -3.67 1.37 -9.14
CA GLU A 78 -3.06 1.29 -10.48
C GLU A 78 -1.54 1.14 -10.38
N ALA A 79 -0.89 1.98 -9.57
CA ALA A 79 0.56 1.92 -9.36
C ALA A 79 1.02 0.55 -8.83
N LEU A 80 0.30 -0.03 -7.86
CA LEU A 80 0.66 -1.31 -7.27
C LEU A 80 0.41 -2.50 -8.21
N LEU A 81 -0.64 -2.46 -9.03
CA LEU A 81 -0.98 -3.57 -9.92
C LEU A 81 -0.24 -3.52 -11.26
N GLU A 82 0.00 -2.34 -11.80
CA GLU A 82 0.50 -2.19 -13.17
C GLU A 82 1.99 -1.88 -13.23
N GLU A 83 2.54 -1.25 -12.19
CA GLU A 83 3.91 -0.77 -12.22
C GLU A 83 4.87 -1.48 -11.27
N LEU A 84 4.39 -1.95 -10.11
CA LEU A 84 5.23 -2.64 -9.13
C LEU A 84 5.69 -4.06 -9.55
N PRO A 85 4.88 -4.89 -10.24
CA PRO A 85 5.31 -6.24 -10.62
C PRO A 85 6.60 -6.24 -11.46
N GLY A 86 7.50 -7.16 -11.15
CA GLY A 86 8.80 -7.31 -11.81
C GLY A 86 9.87 -6.31 -11.39
N ARG A 87 9.59 -5.39 -10.45
CA ARG A 87 10.58 -4.42 -9.97
C ARG A 87 11.40 -4.93 -8.79
N ALA A 88 12.67 -4.51 -8.77
CA ALA A 88 13.47 -4.54 -7.56
C ALA A 88 13.26 -3.25 -6.76
N VAL A 89 12.89 -3.38 -5.49
CA VAL A 89 12.68 -2.27 -4.56
C VAL A 89 13.38 -2.61 -3.25
N GLY A 90 14.43 -1.86 -2.92
CA GLY A 90 15.33 -2.20 -1.83
C GLY A 90 15.98 -3.57 -2.06
N GLU A 91 15.85 -4.47 -1.08
CA GLU A 91 16.35 -5.85 -1.13
C GLU A 91 15.33 -6.86 -1.70
N ALA A 92 14.16 -6.38 -2.15
CA ALA A 92 13.07 -7.22 -2.62
C ALA A 92 12.94 -7.19 -4.14
N LEU A 93 12.84 -8.36 -4.77
CA LEU A 93 12.28 -8.50 -6.11
C LEU A 93 10.79 -8.81 -5.98
N VAL A 94 9.94 -7.92 -6.50
CA VAL A 94 8.49 -8.15 -6.57
C VAL A 94 8.20 -9.00 -7.79
N LEU A 95 7.79 -10.25 -7.56
CA LEU A 95 7.48 -11.21 -8.60
C LEU A 95 6.13 -10.92 -9.26
N ASP A 96 5.12 -10.59 -8.45
CA ASP A 96 3.78 -10.28 -8.90
C ASP A 96 2.99 -9.54 -7.82
N VAL A 97 1.91 -8.88 -8.21
CA VAL A 97 0.95 -8.21 -7.31
C VAL A 97 -0.47 -8.53 -7.77
N ALA A 98 -1.29 -9.05 -6.86
CA ALA A 98 -2.68 -9.36 -7.14
C ALA A 98 -3.63 -8.50 -6.28
N GLU A 99 -4.76 -8.07 -6.85
CA GLU A 99 -5.81 -7.41 -6.09
C GLU A 99 -6.53 -8.43 -5.19
N ALA A 100 -6.57 -8.17 -3.88
CA ALA A 100 -7.36 -8.95 -2.93
C ALA A 100 -8.71 -8.26 -2.67
N ILE A 101 -8.68 -6.94 -2.47
CA ILE A 101 -9.86 -6.10 -2.24
C ILE A 101 -9.70 -4.78 -3.01
N SER A 102 -10.68 -4.46 -3.84
CA SER A 102 -10.70 -3.18 -4.55
C SER A 102 -11.04 -2.00 -3.63
N PRO A 103 -10.54 -0.78 -3.90
CA PRO A 103 -10.82 0.41 -3.11
C PRO A 103 -12.31 0.57 -2.81
N ARG A 104 -12.65 0.58 -1.53
CA ARG A 104 -14.01 0.77 -1.05
C ARG A 104 -14.06 1.80 0.07
N TYR A 105 -15.16 2.53 0.11
CA TYR A 105 -15.39 3.58 1.08
C TYR A 105 -15.61 3.01 2.48
N PHE A 106 -14.86 3.52 3.45
CA PHE A 106 -14.88 3.08 4.84
C PHE A 106 -14.66 4.28 5.78
N PRO A 107 -15.67 5.13 6.01
CA PRO A 107 -15.48 6.39 6.74
C PRO A 107 -14.96 6.16 8.16
N ASP A 108 -13.97 6.95 8.57
CA ASP A 108 -13.49 6.94 9.94
C ASP A 108 -14.30 7.92 10.78
N SER A 109 -15.22 7.39 11.59
CA SER A 109 -16.05 8.18 12.49
C SER A 109 -15.28 8.93 13.59
N THR A 110 -14.05 8.51 13.89
CA THR A 110 -13.21 9.11 14.94
C THR A 110 -12.50 10.35 14.42
N SER A 111 -11.78 10.22 13.31
CA SER A 111 -11.11 11.35 12.67
C SER A 111 -12.07 12.23 11.86
N ARG A 112 -13.28 11.72 11.55
CA ARG A 112 -14.32 12.36 10.72
C ARG A 112 -13.92 12.52 9.25
N GLU A 113 -12.97 11.74 8.79
CA GLU A 113 -12.42 11.80 7.44
C GLU A 113 -13.08 10.79 6.51
N HIS A 114 -12.97 11.05 5.21
CA HIS A 114 -13.29 10.07 4.21
C HIS A 114 -12.10 9.13 4.03
N THR A 115 -12.34 7.83 4.19
CA THR A 115 -11.33 6.82 3.96
C THR A 115 -11.76 5.88 2.84
N TYR A 116 -10.84 5.58 1.93
CA TYR A 116 -10.96 4.48 0.98
C TYR A 116 -9.88 3.44 1.29
N GLN A 117 -10.28 2.18 1.39
CA GLN A 117 -9.39 1.08 1.70
C GLN A 117 -9.38 0.08 0.55
N GLY A 118 -8.18 -0.35 0.13
CA GLY A 118 -7.98 -1.52 -0.72
C GLY A 118 -6.92 -2.44 -0.14
N GLU A 119 -6.78 -3.63 -0.74
CA GLU A 119 -5.82 -4.65 -0.31
C GLU A 119 -5.21 -5.33 -1.53
N VAL A 120 -3.90 -5.51 -1.52
CA VAL A 120 -3.16 -6.27 -2.52
C VAL A 120 -2.35 -7.39 -1.88
N THR A 121 -2.18 -8.48 -2.60
CA THR A 121 -1.25 -9.55 -2.28
C THR A 121 0.03 -9.36 -3.09
N LEU A 122 1.15 -9.16 -2.41
CA LEU A 122 2.48 -9.13 -2.98
C LEU A 122 3.12 -10.51 -2.95
N PHE A 123 3.83 -10.86 -4.02
CA PHE A 123 4.73 -12.01 -4.07
C PHE A 123 6.15 -11.47 -4.22
N ILE A 124 7.01 -11.73 -3.23
CA ILE A 124 8.36 -11.17 -3.19
C ILE A 124 9.42 -12.26 -2.98
N THR A 125 10.61 -12.03 -3.49
CA THR A 125 11.82 -12.80 -3.20
C THR A 125 13.02 -11.87 -2.91
N ASP A 126 14.16 -12.40 -2.46
CA ASP A 126 15.40 -11.60 -2.32
C ASP A 126 15.84 -11.13 -3.73
N SER A 127 16.24 -9.85 -3.87
CA SER A 127 16.68 -9.24 -5.16
C SER A 127 18.08 -9.65 -5.58
#